data_AF-A0A0C2HR13-F1
#
_entry.id   AF-A0A0C2HR13-F1
#
_cell.length_a   1.000
_cell.length_b   1.000
_cell.length_c   1.000
_cell.angle_alpha   90.00
_cell.angle_beta   90.00
_cell.angle_gamma   90.00
#
_symmetry.space_group_name_H-M   'P 1'
#
loop_
_entity.id
_entity.type
_entity.pdbx_description
1 polymer ?
#
loop_
_entity_poly.entity_id
_entity_poly.type
_entity_poly.pdbx_seq_one_letter_code
_entity_poly.pdbx_strand_id
1 'polypeptide(L)'
;MNKDNVLNVLEQSADKTQNFLAAWKRGVDFLGGHLFGPATTQEARDKDQLRPLRDQVEEVFARESGGEEQLLAAMVSFYDPAWGEELAARIDCYKSFCGLTFNLDHERVEVLCELLRNFEGWSEL
;
A
#
# COMPACT_ATOMS: atom_id res chain seq x y z
N MET A 1 19.06 27.65 -3.41
CA MET A 1 17.66 28.03 -3.16
C MET A 1 16.89 27.74 -4.44
N ASN A 2 16.41 26.50 -4.60
CA ASN A 2 15.62 26.14 -5.79
C ASN A 2 14.27 26.85 -5.63
N LYS A 3 13.91 27.69 -6.59
CA LYS A 3 12.62 28.38 -6.55
C LYS A 3 11.54 27.33 -6.78
N ASP A 4 10.66 27.15 -5.82
CA ASP A 4 9.39 26.44 -6.01
C ASP A 4 8.63 27.15 -7.14
N ASN A 5 8.75 26.62 -8.35
CA ASN A 5 7.97 27.04 -9.51
C ASN A 5 7.04 25.87 -9.88
N VAL A 6 5.97 26.18 -10.62
CA VAL A 6 4.94 25.18 -10.94
C VAL A 6 5.52 23.95 -11.63
N LEU A 7 6.54 24.10 -12.47
CA LEU A 7 7.20 22.97 -13.14
C LEU A 7 7.94 22.06 -12.14
N ASN A 8 8.69 22.63 -11.20
CA ASN A 8 9.38 21.86 -10.16
C ASN A 8 8.39 21.09 -9.27
N VAL A 9 7.23 21.68 -8.96
CA VAL A 9 6.16 21.02 -8.19
C VAL A 9 5.53 19.88 -8.99
N LEU A 10 5.26 20.09 -10.29
CA LEU A 10 4.70 19.06 -11.17
C LEU A 10 5.68 17.91 -11.41
N GLU A 11 6.97 18.19 -11.60
CA GLU A 11 8.04 17.19 -11.71
C GLU A 11 8.16 16.38 -10.42
N GLN A 12 8.15 17.04 -9.25
CA GLN A 12 8.15 16.37 -7.96
C GLN A 12 6.93 15.46 -7.75
N SER A 13 5.74 15.86 -8.19
CA SER A 13 4.55 15.02 -8.14
C SER A 13 4.60 13.85 -9.12
N ALA A 14 5.14 14.05 -10.33
CA ALA A 14 5.34 12.95 -11.27
C ALA A 14 6.30 11.89 -10.71
N ASP A 15 7.41 12.32 -10.11
CA ASP A 15 8.37 11.43 -9.45
C ASP A 15 7.74 10.70 -8.27
N LYS A 16 6.93 11.39 -7.45
CA LYS A 16 6.20 10.75 -6.34
C LYS A 16 5.21 9.71 -6.83
N THR A 17 4.40 10.02 -7.83
CA THR A 17 3.44 9.07 -8.39
C THR A 17 4.15 7.81 -8.93
N GLN A 18 5.27 7.97 -9.66
CA GLN A 18 6.05 6.83 -10.15
C GLN A 18 6.67 6.01 -9.02
N ASN A 19 7.28 6.68 -8.03
CA ASN A 19 7.89 6.01 -6.88
C ASN A 19 6.84 5.29 -6.03
N PHE A 20 5.66 5.87 -5.85
CA PHE A 20 4.53 5.24 -5.15
C PHE A 20 4.08 3.98 -5.90
N LEU A 21 3.87 4.07 -7.22
CA LEU A 21 3.45 2.92 -8.02
C LEU A 21 4.49 1.78 -7.97
N ALA A 22 5.78 2.12 -8.02
CA ALA A 22 6.86 1.14 -7.93
C ALA A 22 6.87 0.43 -6.56
N ALA A 23 6.72 1.18 -5.47
CA ALA A 23 6.60 0.62 -4.12
C ALA A 23 5.32 -0.21 -3.95
N TRP A 24 4.20 0.27 -4.51
CA TRP A 24 2.90 -0.41 -4.47
C TRP A 24 2.97 -1.77 -5.16
N LYS A 25 3.54 -1.82 -6.37
CA LYS A 25 3.76 -3.07 -7.11
C LYS A 25 4.59 -4.08 -6.31
N ARG A 26 5.67 -3.63 -5.66
CA ARG A 26 6.47 -4.50 -4.79
C ARG A 26 5.64 -5.08 -3.64
N GLY A 27 4.85 -4.25 -2.97
CA GLY A 27 3.92 -4.71 -1.94
C GLY A 27 2.91 -5.73 -2.46
N VAL A 28 2.33 -5.50 -3.64
CA VAL A 28 1.43 -6.44 -4.31
C VAL A 28 2.15 -7.75 -4.63
N ASP A 29 3.39 -7.70 -5.10
CA ASP A 29 4.18 -8.90 -5.42
C ASP A 29 4.51 -9.71 -4.14
N PHE A 30 4.77 -9.05 -3.00
CA PHE A 30 4.96 -9.72 -1.71
C PHE A 30 3.70 -10.44 -1.21
N LEU A 31 2.54 -9.81 -1.34
CA LEU A 31 1.26 -10.34 -0.85
C LEU A 31 0.57 -11.30 -1.84
N GLY A 32 0.97 -11.23 -3.11
CA GLY A 32 0.38 -11.97 -4.22
C GLY A 32 -0.64 -11.14 -5.00
N GLY A 33 -0.46 -11.07 -6.31
CA GLY A 33 -1.29 -10.28 -7.21
C GLY A 33 -2.78 -10.65 -7.27
N HIS A 34 -3.18 -11.82 -6.76
CA HIS A 34 -4.59 -12.23 -6.70
C HIS A 34 -5.44 -11.39 -5.72
N LEU A 35 -4.81 -10.66 -4.82
CA LEU A 35 -5.47 -9.77 -3.86
C LEU A 35 -5.73 -8.36 -4.41
N PHE A 36 -5.23 -8.07 -5.62
CA PHE A 36 -5.25 -6.73 -6.21
C PHE A 36 -5.68 -6.78 -7.68
N GLY A 37 -6.34 -5.74 -8.16
CA GLY A 37 -6.77 -5.69 -9.56
C GLY A 37 -7.40 -4.37 -9.99
N PRO A 38 -7.87 -4.29 -11.25
CA PRO A 38 -8.04 -5.40 -12.20
C PRO A 38 -6.80 -5.81 -13.02
N ALA A 39 -5.71 -5.03 -13.00
CA ALA A 39 -4.50 -5.36 -13.76
C ALA A 39 -3.50 -6.15 -12.92
N THR A 40 -2.53 -6.79 -13.58
CA THR A 40 -1.35 -7.36 -12.90
C THR A 40 -0.29 -6.30 -12.64
N THR A 41 0.68 -6.60 -11.77
CA THR A 41 1.82 -5.69 -11.48
C THR A 41 2.67 -5.39 -12.74
N GLN A 42 2.71 -6.32 -13.70
CA GLN A 42 3.38 -6.11 -14.98
C GLN A 42 2.62 -5.13 -15.90
N GLU A 43 1.29 -5.19 -15.91
CA GLU A 43 0.46 -4.40 -16.84
C GLU A 43 0.09 -3.02 -16.30
N ALA A 44 -0.02 -2.89 -14.97
CA ALA A 44 -0.48 -1.68 -14.33
C ALA A 44 0.44 -0.48 -14.63
N ARG A 45 -0.14 0.61 -15.10
CA ARG A 45 0.51 1.90 -15.36
C ARG A 45 0.11 2.96 -14.34
N ASP A 46 -0.87 2.65 -13.50
CA ASP A 46 -1.36 3.49 -12.42
C ASP A 46 -1.81 2.63 -11.23
N LYS A 47 -1.78 3.20 -10.02
CA LYS A 47 -2.14 2.51 -8.77
C LYS A 47 -3.62 2.11 -8.72
N ASP A 48 -4.51 2.85 -9.38
CA ASP A 48 -5.94 2.54 -9.51
C ASP A 48 -6.20 1.21 -10.23
N GLN A 49 -5.21 0.69 -10.95
CA GLN A 49 -5.30 -0.60 -11.63
C GLN A 49 -4.88 -1.78 -10.73
N LEU A 50 -4.41 -1.50 -9.52
CA LEU A 50 -3.97 -2.45 -8.51
C LEU A 50 -4.69 -2.16 -7.18
N ARG A 51 -6.00 -1.93 -7.23
CA ARG A 51 -6.82 -1.72 -6.03
C ARG A 51 -6.95 -3.03 -5.26
N PRO A 52 -6.92 -3.03 -3.92
CA PRO A 52 -7.20 -4.23 -3.15
C PRO A 52 -8.61 -4.73 -3.45
N LEU A 53 -8.75 -6.04 -3.67
CA LEU A 53 -10.03 -6.66 -3.97
C LEU A 53 -10.67 -7.15 -2.67
N ARG A 54 -11.78 -6.52 -2.27
CA ARG A 54 -12.37 -6.68 -0.94
C ARG A 54 -12.65 -8.14 -0.59
N ASP A 55 -13.32 -8.89 -1.45
CA ASP A 55 -13.71 -10.28 -1.15
C ASP A 55 -12.49 -11.19 -0.90
N GLN A 56 -11.43 -11.03 -1.70
CA GLN A 56 -10.21 -11.82 -1.62
C GLN A 56 -9.40 -11.46 -0.36
N VAL A 57 -9.30 -10.16 -0.06
CA VAL A 57 -8.65 -9.69 1.17
C VAL A 57 -9.39 -10.20 2.40
N GLU A 58 -10.73 -10.05 2.44
CA GLU A 58 -11.55 -10.52 3.56
C GLU A 58 -11.41 -12.04 3.78
N GLU A 59 -11.31 -12.82 2.70
CA GLU A 59 -11.09 -14.26 2.76
C GLU A 59 -9.74 -14.61 3.40
N VAL A 60 -8.67 -13.84 3.13
CA VAL A 60 -7.36 -14.05 3.78
C VAL A 60 -7.48 -13.88 5.28
N PHE A 61 -8.08 -12.78 5.75
CA PHE A 61 -8.23 -12.51 7.18
C PHE A 61 -9.27 -13.41 7.88
N ALA A 62 -10.06 -14.19 7.14
CA ALA A 62 -10.99 -15.17 7.69
C ALA A 62 -10.32 -16.53 7.95
N ARG A 63 -9.15 -16.78 7.36
CA ARG A 63 -8.36 -18.00 7.55
C ARG A 63 -7.41 -17.84 8.75
N GLU A 64 -6.87 -18.94 9.27
CA GLU A 64 -5.88 -18.86 10.35
C GLU A 64 -4.61 -18.14 9.86
N SER A 65 -4.14 -17.19 10.68
CA SER A 65 -3.11 -16.20 10.39
C SER A 65 -1.82 -16.81 9.79
N GLY A 66 -1.51 -16.41 8.55
CA GLY A 66 -0.27 -16.76 7.84
C GLY A 66 0.89 -15.79 8.07
N GLY A 67 0.72 -14.75 8.89
CA GLY A 67 1.75 -13.76 9.23
C GLY A 67 1.93 -12.59 8.25
N GLU A 68 1.38 -12.66 7.04
CA GLU A 68 1.49 -11.59 6.01
C GLU A 68 0.39 -10.51 6.12
N GLU A 69 -0.55 -10.70 7.04
CA GLU A 69 -1.74 -9.86 7.22
C GLU A 69 -1.39 -8.42 7.66
N GLN A 70 -0.26 -8.20 8.33
CA GLN A 70 0.18 -6.86 8.74
C GLN A 70 0.52 -5.98 7.54
N LEU A 71 1.28 -6.52 6.58
CA LEU A 71 1.59 -5.79 5.35
C LEU A 71 0.31 -5.55 4.54
N LEU A 72 -0.58 -6.54 4.47
CA LEU A 72 -1.85 -6.41 3.76
C LEU A 72 -2.75 -5.34 4.37
N ALA A 73 -2.92 -5.33 5.70
CA ALA A 73 -3.68 -4.29 6.41
C ALA A 73 -3.08 -2.90 6.18
N ALA A 74 -1.74 -2.78 6.24
CA ALA A 74 -1.04 -1.54 5.95
C ALA A 74 -1.26 -1.07 4.51
N MET A 75 -1.12 -1.94 3.51
CA MET A 75 -1.38 -1.60 2.12
C MET A 75 -2.83 -1.17 1.91
N VAL A 76 -3.78 -1.92 2.45
CA VAL A 76 -5.21 -1.56 2.39
C VAL A 76 -5.46 -0.18 3.00
N SER A 77 -4.78 0.20 4.10
CA SER A 77 -4.93 1.53 4.70
C SER A 77 -4.53 2.71 3.80
N PHE A 78 -3.63 2.51 2.84
CA PHE A 78 -3.30 3.53 1.84
C PHE A 78 -4.40 3.70 0.79
N TYR A 79 -5.21 2.66 0.58
CA TYR A 79 -6.37 2.68 -0.31
C TYR A 79 -7.62 3.17 0.41
N ASP A 80 -7.98 2.52 1.52
CA ASP A 80 -9.12 2.80 2.39
C ASP A 80 -8.65 2.75 3.86
N PRO A 81 -8.39 3.90 4.49
CA PRO A 81 -7.88 3.96 5.87
C PRO A 81 -8.81 3.30 6.89
N ALA A 82 -10.13 3.40 6.71
CA ALA A 82 -11.10 2.84 7.65
C ALA A 82 -11.08 1.31 7.57
N TRP A 83 -11.08 0.76 6.35
CA TRP A 83 -10.99 -0.68 6.15
C TRP A 83 -9.64 -1.24 6.63
N GLY A 84 -8.53 -0.53 6.37
CA GLY A 84 -7.21 -0.91 6.90
C GLY A 84 -7.17 -0.97 8.42
N GLU A 85 -7.83 -0.05 9.13
CA GLU A 85 -7.93 -0.07 10.60
C GLU A 85 -8.74 -1.30 11.08
N GLU A 86 -9.85 -1.62 10.42
CA GLU A 86 -10.66 -2.80 10.74
C GLU A 86 -9.84 -4.10 10.58
N LEU A 87 -9.06 -4.22 9.50
CA LEU A 87 -8.19 -5.36 9.26
C LEU A 87 -7.06 -5.46 10.31
N ALA A 88 -6.41 -4.34 10.64
CA ALA A 88 -5.36 -4.31 11.66
C ALA A 88 -5.88 -4.74 13.05
N ALA A 89 -7.12 -4.36 13.39
CA ALA A 89 -7.76 -4.74 14.64
C ALA A 89 -8.02 -6.26 14.75
N ARG A 90 -8.26 -6.95 13.63
CA ARG A 90 -8.52 -8.40 13.61
C ARG A 90 -7.29 -9.25 13.89
N ILE A 91 -6.09 -8.70 13.66
CA ILE A 91 -4.82 -9.39 13.85
C ILE A 91 -4.08 -8.92 15.11
N ASP A 92 -4.82 -8.29 16.04
CA ASP A 92 -4.30 -7.70 17.28
C ASP A 92 -3.07 -6.79 17.07
N CYS A 93 -2.95 -6.19 15.88
CA CYS A 93 -1.88 -5.26 15.60
C CYS A 93 -2.19 -3.93 16.28
N TYR A 94 -1.33 -3.52 17.22
CA TYR A 94 -1.47 -2.27 17.94
C TYR A 94 -1.67 -1.10 16.97
N LYS A 95 -2.65 -0.24 17.25
CA LYS A 95 -3.20 0.85 16.41
C LYS A 95 -2.23 1.96 15.97
N SER A 96 -0.91 1.74 16.07
CA SER A 96 0.09 2.70 15.61
C SER A 96 0.68 2.26 14.27
N PHE A 97 1.04 3.24 13.44
CA PHE A 97 1.76 2.99 12.19
C PHE A 97 3.03 2.14 12.40
N CYS A 98 3.75 2.35 13.50
CA CYS A 98 4.92 1.53 13.86
C CYS A 98 4.56 0.09 14.31
N GLY A 99 3.33 -0.12 14.81
CA GLY A 99 2.82 -1.44 15.15
C GLY A 99 2.70 -2.33 13.92
N LEU A 100 2.28 -1.77 12.78
CA LEU A 100 2.17 -2.46 11.49
C LEU A 100 3.54 -2.91 10.93
N THR A 101 4.63 -2.31 11.41
CA THR A 101 6.00 -2.67 11.00
C THR A 101 6.67 -3.69 11.92
N PHE A 102 6.06 -4.03 13.07
CA PHE A 102 6.77 -4.75 14.14
C PHE A 102 7.18 -6.18 13.77
N ASN A 103 6.36 -6.90 12.99
CA ASN A 103 6.67 -8.26 12.55
C ASN A 103 7.07 -8.33 11.07
N LEU A 104 7.35 -7.18 10.44
CA LEU A 104 7.79 -7.12 9.04
C LEU A 104 9.31 -7.21 8.95
N ASP A 105 9.80 -7.89 7.92
CA ASP A 105 11.21 -7.87 7.58
C ASP A 105 11.62 -6.56 6.88
N HIS A 106 12.92 -6.40 6.66
CA HIS A 106 13.49 -5.16 6.15
C HIS A 106 12.87 -4.72 4.81
N GLU A 107 12.66 -5.66 3.89
CA GLU A 107 12.14 -5.37 2.55
C GLU A 107 10.67 -4.89 2.62
N ARG A 108 9.85 -5.51 3.46
CA ARG A 108 8.45 -5.08 3.65
C ARG A 108 8.36 -3.72 4.36
N VAL A 109 9.24 -3.45 5.33
CA VAL A 109 9.34 -2.12 5.96
C VAL A 109 9.79 -1.06 4.97
N GLU A 110 10.74 -1.37 4.09
CA GLU A 110 11.19 -0.45 3.03
C GLU A 110 10.04 -0.07 2.09
N VAL A 111 9.22 -1.04 1.68
CA VAL A 111 8.00 -0.77 0.90
C VAL A 111 7.10 0.23 1.61
N LEU A 112 6.79 0.03 2.91
CA LEU A 112 5.93 0.94 3.65
C LEU A 112 6.53 2.35 3.78
N CYS A 113 7.84 2.46 4.00
CA CYS A 113 8.54 3.74 4.06
C CYS A 113 8.45 4.50 2.73
N GLU A 114 8.62 3.81 1.60
CA GLU A 114 8.49 4.43 0.28
C GLU A 114 7.05 4.79 -0.06
N LEU A 115 6.08 3.95 0.31
CA LEU A 115 4.66 4.28 0.16
C LEU A 115 4.33 5.55 0.93
N LEU A 116 4.70 5.64 2.22
CA LEU A 116 4.50 6.85 3.03
C LEU A 116 5.16 8.08 2.40
N ARG A 117 6.41 7.97 1.95
CA ARG A 117 7.17 9.11 1.43
C ARG A 117 6.57 9.68 0.15
N ASN A 118 5.93 8.83 -0.65
CA ASN A 118 5.42 9.17 -1.97
C ASN A 118 3.89 9.18 -2.03
N PHE A 119 3.19 9.07 -0.89
CA PHE A 119 1.73 9.04 -0.86
C PHE A 119 1.15 10.42 -1.18
N GLU A 120 0.30 10.46 -2.22
CA GLU A 120 -0.41 11.66 -2.68
C GLU A 120 -1.94 11.48 -2.55
N GLY A 121 -2.42 10.47 -1.80
CA GLY A 121 -3.83 10.12 -1.70
C GLY A 121 -4.29 9.15 -2.79
N TRP A 122 -5.51 8.60 -2.68
CA TRP A 122 -6.15 7.81 -3.74
C TRP A 122 -7.09 8.69 -4.56
N SER A 123 -7.23 8.44 -5.86
CA SER A 123 -7.83 9.39 -6.82
C SER A 123 -9.32 9.67 -6.60
N GLU A 124 -10.04 8.83 -5.84
CA GLU A 124 -11.41 9.00 -5.35
C GLU A 124 -11.75 7.74 -4.51
N LEU A 125 -12.34 7.92 -3.32
CA LEU A 125 -13.07 6.87 -2.58
C LEU A 125 -14.56 7.20 -2.63
#